data_AF-A0A800A6V9-F1
#
_entry.id   AF-A0A800A6V9-F1
#
_cell.length_a   1.000
_cell.length_b   1.000
_cell.length_c   1.000
_cell.angle_alpha   90.00
_cell.angle_beta   90.00
_cell.angle_gamma   90.00
#
_symmetry.space_group_name_H-M   'P 1'
#
loop_
_entity.id
_entity.type
_entity.pdbx_description
1 polymer ?
#
loop_
_entity_poly.entity_id
_entity_poly.type
_entity_poly.pdbx_seq_one_letter_code
_entity_poly.pdbx_strand_id
1 'polypeptide(L)'
;MADAYAGPVRIYGEDGVLLTVGTVNLQADSEVKTWRGVLQVLRGSAVDGKALVVELETPDGDRGRAQIVPRAANGEYALSAVYGLGESPF
;
A
#
# COMPACT_ATOMS: atom_id res chain seq x y z
N MET A 1 13.26 11.59 6.85
CA MET A 1 12.08 10.86 6.34
C MET A 1 10.92 11.82 6.35
N ALA A 2 10.13 11.79 5.29
CA ALA A 2 8.88 12.53 5.20
C ALA A 2 7.85 11.90 6.13
N ASP A 3 6.96 12.71 6.69
CA ASP A 3 5.89 12.20 7.56
C ASP A 3 4.67 11.67 6.77
N ALA A 4 4.66 11.88 5.46
CA ALA A 4 3.59 11.44 4.58
C ALA A 4 4.08 11.23 3.14
N TYR A 5 3.40 10.34 2.42
CA TYR A 5 3.61 10.08 1.00
C TYR A 5 2.27 9.91 0.29
N ALA A 6 2.07 10.63 -0.80
CA ALA A 6 0.91 10.44 -1.67
C ALA A 6 1.37 10.33 -3.12
N GLY A 7 1.10 9.21 -3.77
CA GLY A 7 1.62 8.95 -5.10
C GLY A 7 1.47 7.50 -5.55
N PRO A 8 2.01 7.18 -6.74
CA PRO A 8 1.96 5.84 -7.29
C PRO A 8 2.92 4.89 -6.57
N VAL A 9 2.51 3.64 -6.40
CA VAL A 9 3.36 2.57 -5.86
C VAL A 9 3.22 1.30 -6.67
N ARG A 10 4.30 0.52 -6.71
CA ARG A 10 4.26 -0.88 -7.15
C ARG A 10 3.95 -1.76 -5.95
N ILE A 11 3.10 -2.76 -6.16
CA ILE A 11 2.68 -3.69 -5.10
C ILE A 11 3.19 -5.08 -5.45
N TYR A 12 4.06 -5.62 -4.60
CA TYR A 12 4.66 -6.93 -4.75
C TYR A 12 4.07 -7.91 -3.73
N GLY A 13 3.88 -9.16 -4.15
CA GLY A 13 3.57 -10.27 -3.26
C GLY A 13 4.78 -10.65 -2.39
N GLU A 14 4.58 -11.49 -1.39
CA GLU A 14 5.67 -11.97 -0.51
C GLU A 14 6.75 -12.76 -1.27
N ASP A 15 6.42 -13.28 -2.44
CA ASP A 15 7.34 -13.97 -3.37
C ASP A 15 8.11 -13.01 -4.28
N GLY A 16 7.90 -11.70 -4.14
CA GLY A 16 8.53 -10.66 -4.98
C GLY A 16 7.87 -10.50 -6.35
N VAL A 17 6.74 -11.15 -6.62
CA VAL A 17 6.00 -10.99 -7.88
C VAL A 17 5.24 -9.68 -7.86
N LEU A 18 5.35 -8.89 -8.95
CA LEU A 18 4.56 -7.68 -9.12
C LEU A 18 3.08 -8.06 -9.30
N LEU A 19 2.24 -7.72 -8.32
CA LEU A 19 0.81 -8.01 -8.33
C LEU A 19 0.02 -6.96 -9.11
N THR A 20 0.33 -5.68 -8.89
CA THR A 20 -0.28 -4.54 -9.58
C THR A 20 0.47 -3.25 -9.29
N VAL A 21 0.06 -2.17 -9.94
CA VAL A 21 0.39 -0.78 -9.59
C VAL A 21 -0.87 -0.12 -9.01
N GLY A 22 -0.70 0.82 -8.10
CA GLY A 22 -1.78 1.60 -7.50
C GLY A 22 -1.34 2.98 -7.07
N THR A 23 -2.24 3.72 -6.47
CA THR A 23 -1.98 5.02 -5.85
C THR A 23 -2.26 4.93 -4.36
N VAL A 24 -1.38 5.47 -3.53
CA VAL A 24 -1.53 5.49 -2.07
C VAL A 24 -1.58 6.90 -1.54
N ASN A 25 -2.16 7.02 -0.34
CA ASN A 25 -1.96 8.14 0.58
C ASN A 25 -1.57 7.55 1.94
N LEU A 26 -0.31 7.71 2.32
CA LEU A 26 0.35 7.13 3.48
C LEU A 26 0.79 8.24 4.44
N GLN A 27 0.72 7.96 5.74
CA GLN A 27 1.16 8.85 6.80
C GLN A 27 1.89 8.03 7.86
N ALA A 28 2.94 8.60 8.44
CA ALA A 28 3.59 8.05 9.61
C ALA A 28 2.61 7.97 10.79
N ASP A 29 2.66 6.87 11.53
CA ASP A 29 1.90 6.64 12.74
C ASP A 29 2.88 6.62 13.92
N SER A 30 3.08 7.79 14.54
CA SER A 30 4.07 8.02 15.58
C SER A 30 3.74 7.31 16.90
N GLU A 31 2.47 6.94 17.12
CA GLU A 31 2.04 6.23 18.32
C GLU A 31 2.58 4.79 18.35
N VAL A 32 2.56 4.13 17.20
CA VAL A 32 3.02 2.74 17.04
C VAL A 32 4.37 2.63 16.33
N LYS A 33 4.99 3.76 15.97
CA LYS A 33 6.22 3.83 15.15
C LYS A 33 6.09 3.05 13.82
N THR A 34 4.93 3.17 13.18
CA THR A 34 4.67 2.56 11.87
C THR A 34 4.17 3.63 10.89
N TRP A 35 3.42 3.23 9.87
CA TRP A 35 2.76 4.10 8.92
C TRP A 35 1.45 3.43 8.48
N ARG A 36 0.48 4.24 8.03
CA ARG A 36 -0.84 3.74 7.62
C ARG A 36 -1.40 4.61 6.50
N GLY A 37 -2.43 4.11 5.82
CA GLY A 37 -3.02 4.87 4.74
C GLY A 37 -4.13 4.17 3.99
N VAL A 38 -4.37 4.66 2.78
CA VAL A 38 -5.33 4.09 1.84
C VAL A 38 -4.61 3.81 0.52
N LEU A 39 -4.81 2.62 -0.01
CA LEU A 39 -4.39 2.17 -1.33
C LEU A 39 -5.60 2.13 -2.26
N GLN A 40 -5.43 2.70 -3.44
CA GLN A 40 -6.36 2.63 -4.56
C GLN A 40 -5.72 1.84 -5.70
N VAL A 41 -6.41 0.81 -6.18
CA VAL A 41 -6.00 0.02 -7.34
C VAL A 41 -7.15 -0.10 -8.34
N LEU A 42 -6.86 -0.51 -9.57
CA LEU A 42 -7.89 -0.89 -10.51
C LEU A 42 -8.65 -2.14 -10.01
N ARG A 43 -9.96 -2.13 -10.20
CA ARG A 43 -10.82 -3.26 -9.90
C ARG A 43 -10.44 -4.47 -10.78
N GLY A 44 -10.52 -5.67 -10.21
CA GLY A 44 -10.10 -6.91 -10.87
C GLY A 44 -8.59 -7.17 -10.83
N SER A 45 -7.80 -6.28 -10.22
CA SER A 45 -6.37 -6.53 -9.97
C SER A 45 -6.16 -7.67 -8.96
N ALA A 46 -4.95 -8.21 -8.91
CA ALA A 46 -4.62 -9.34 -8.04
C ALA A 46 -4.87 -9.07 -6.55
N VAL A 47 -4.91 -7.80 -6.13
CA VAL A 47 -5.11 -7.35 -4.74
C VAL A 47 -6.53 -6.85 -4.45
N ASP A 48 -7.38 -6.69 -5.47
CA ASP A 48 -8.77 -6.26 -5.30
C ASP A 48 -9.55 -7.24 -4.43
N GLY A 49 -10.15 -6.72 -3.35
CA GLY A 49 -11.00 -7.50 -2.45
C GLY A 49 -10.25 -8.50 -1.57
N LYS A 50 -8.91 -8.47 -1.52
CA LYS A 50 -8.10 -9.41 -0.74
C LYS A 50 -7.33 -8.74 0.39
N ALA A 51 -7.35 -9.38 1.55
CA ALA A 51 -6.43 -9.05 2.63
C ALA A 51 -5.12 -9.80 2.40
N LEU A 52 -4.02 -9.06 2.21
CA LEU A 52 -2.72 -9.62 1.84
C LEU A 52 -1.61 -8.87 2.58
N VAL A 53 -0.49 -9.55 2.82
CA VAL A 53 0.77 -8.91 3.15
C VAL A 53 1.55 -8.69 1.85
N VAL A 54 2.03 -7.48 1.64
CA VAL A 54 2.69 -7.03 0.41
C VAL A 54 3.90 -6.18 0.72
N GLU A 55 4.80 -6.02 -0.25
CA GLU A 55 5.77 -4.91 -0.28
C GLU A 55 5.25 -3.79 -1.18
N LEU A 56 5.26 -2.56 -0.67
CA LEU A 56 5.01 -1.36 -1.44
C LEU A 56 6.35 -0.70 -1.79
N GLU A 57 6.54 -0.42 -3.09
CA GLU A 57 7.71 0.29 -3.59
C GLU A 57 7.30 1.67 -4.13
N THR A 58 7.98 2.72 -3.66
CA THR A 58 7.82 4.09 -4.17
C THR A 58 8.58 4.28 -5.49
N PRO A 59 8.32 5.36 -6.26
CA PRO A 59 9.06 5.63 -7.49
C PRO A 59 10.57 5.80 -7.30
N ASP A 60 11.00 6.19 -6.09
CA ASP A 60 12.40 6.38 -5.73
C ASP A 60 13.11 5.04 -5.40
N GLY A 61 12.35 3.94 -5.35
CA GLY A 61 12.86 2.59 -5.11
C GLY A 61 12.82 2.15 -3.64
N ASP A 62 12.32 3.00 -2.74
CA ASP A 62 12.17 2.67 -1.33
C ASP A 62 11.03 1.67 -1.11
N ARG A 63 11.26 0.68 -0.26
CA ARG A 63 10.34 -0.43 -0.01
C ARG A 63 9.89 -0.52 1.43
N GLY A 64 8.59 -0.78 1.60
CA GLY A 64 7.97 -0.93 2.91
C GLY A 64 6.98 -2.09 2.91
N ARG A 65 7.15 -3.01 3.86
CA ARG A 65 6.20 -4.12 4.04
C ARG A 65 4.93 -3.62 4.72
N ALA A 66 3.77 -4.02 4.20
CA ALA A 66 2.48 -3.64 4.73
C ALA A 66 1.44 -4.75 4.62
N GLN A 67 0.47 -4.74 5.53
CA GLN A 67 -0.78 -5.45 5.36
C GLN A 67 -1.80 -4.52 4.67
N ILE A 68 -2.39 -5.01 3.59
CA ILE A 68 -3.54 -4.39 2.96
C ILE A 68 -4.82 -5.09 3.41
N VAL A 69 -5.86 -4.30 3.70
CA VAL A 69 -7.16 -4.81 4.13
C VAL A 69 -8.25 -4.16 3.26
N PRO A 70 -9.07 -4.94 2.54
CA PRO A 70 -10.12 -4.40 1.68
C PRO A 70 -11.09 -3.54 2.48
N ARG A 71 -11.53 -2.42 1.89
CA ARG A 71 -12.59 -1.60 2.47
C ARG A 71 -13.83 -1.61 1.60
N ALA A 72 -13.78 -0.88 0.49
CA ALA A 72 -14.91 -0.68 -0.41
C ALA A 72 -14.39 -0.39 -1.82
N ALA A 73 -15.17 -0.72 -2.84
CA ALA A 73 -14.90 -0.29 -4.20
C ALA A 73 -15.61 1.03 -4.48
N ASN A 74 -14.97 1.92 -5.24
CA ASN A 74 -15.56 3.14 -5.76
C ASN A 74 -15.48 3.11 -7.30
N GLY A 75 -16.59 2.71 -7.93
CA GLY A 75 -16.67 2.58 -9.39
C GLY A 75 -15.66 1.57 -9.94
N GLU A 76 -14.69 2.07 -10.70
CA GLU A 76 -13.63 1.29 -11.36
C GLU A 76 -12.44 0.98 -10.45
N TYR A 77 -12.41 1.55 -9.24
CA TYR A 77 -11.30 1.38 -8.31
C TYR A 77 -11.68 0.58 -7.07
N ALA A 78 -10.76 -0.23 -6.59
CA ALA A 78 -10.85 -0.90 -5.30
C ALA A 78 -9.99 -0.16 -4.26
N LEU A 79 -10.56 0.09 -3.08
CA LEU A 79 -9.87 0.73 -1.96
C LEU A 79 -9.54 -0.29 -0.89
N SER A 80 -8.29 -0.22 -0.42
CA SER A 80 -7.81 -0.99 0.73
C SER A 80 -7.18 -0.06 1.76
N ALA A 81 -7.38 -0.34 3.04
CA ALA A 81 -6.53 0.23 4.07
C ALA A 81 -5.13 -0.38 3.98
N VAL A 82 -4.12 0.42 4.30
CA VAL A 82 -2.72 0.01 4.39
C VAL A 82 -2.26 0.16 5.82
N TYR A 83 -1.62 -0.87 6.35
CA TYR A 83 -1.00 -0.88 7.68
C TYR A 83 0.45 -1.34 7.54
N GLY A 84 1.39 -0.46 7.84
CA GLY A 84 2.82 -0.74 7.79
C GLY A 84 3.24 -1.79 8.82
N LEU A 85 4.15 -2.67 8.44
CA LEU A 85 4.70 -3.74 9.28
C LEU A 85 6.17 -3.48 9.66
N GLY A 86 6.56 -2.22 9.75
CA GLY A 86 7.93 -1.79 10.02
C GLY A 86 8.12 -0.30 9.75
N GLU A 87 9.36 0.08 9.44
CA GLU A 87 9.72 1.46 9.07
C GLU A 87 8.99 1.93 7.81
N SER A 88 8.78 3.25 7.69
CA SER A 88 8.16 3.85 6.50
C SER A 88 9.11 3.77 5.30
N PRO A 89 8.58 3.60 4.08
CA PRO A 89 9.37 3.72 2.85
C PRO A 89 9.46 5.17 2.33
N PHE A 90 9.24 6.18 3.19
CA PHE A 90 9.25 7.61 2.86
C PHE A 90 9.70 8.44 4.06
#